data_AF-A0AAF0Q1G2-F1
#
_entry.id   AF-A0AAF0Q1G2-F1
#
_cell.length_a   1.000
_cell.length_b   1.000
_cell.length_c   1.000
_cell.angle_alpha   90.00
_cell.angle_beta   90.00
_cell.angle_gamma   90.00
#
_symmetry.space_group_name_H-M   'P 1'
#
loop_
_entity.id
_entity.type
_entity.pdbx_description
1 polymer ?
#
loop_
_entity_poly.entity_id
_entity_poly.type
_entity_poly.pdbx_seq_one_letter_code
_entity_poly.pdbx_strand_id
1 'polypeptide(L)'
;MQKQDLSFSGRFVPDALRACNHSNCSVIWLPVLNNSQWRRFRKIMNSHIFSGNKLDANEHLRTKKIQELIDYCHKSGENGEAVNIGRAAFRTSLNLLSNTIFSKNLTDPFSDSSKEFKELVWNIMVEAGKPNLVDYFPFLHKIDPQGVR
;
A
#
# COMPACT_ATOMS: atom_id res chain seq x y z
N MET A 1 -32.94 10.63 -9.45
CA MET A 1 -31.66 11.10 -8.89
C MET A 1 -30.58 10.90 -9.95
N GLN A 2 -29.95 11.97 -10.45
CA GLN A 2 -28.91 11.89 -11.47
C GLN A 2 -27.58 11.48 -10.82
N LYS A 3 -26.89 10.46 -11.36
CA LYS A 3 -25.60 10.01 -10.85
C LYS A 3 -24.47 10.82 -11.49
N GLN A 4 -23.59 11.40 -10.67
CA GLN A 4 -22.46 12.23 -11.10
C GLN A 4 -21.11 11.58 -10.73
N ASP A 5 -21.04 10.26 -10.78
CA ASP A 5 -19.92 9.45 -10.27
C ASP A 5 -18.55 9.90 -10.83
N LEU A 6 -18.49 10.25 -12.12
CA LEU A 6 -17.25 10.73 -12.74
C LEU A 6 -16.85 12.12 -12.24
N SER A 7 -17.80 13.02 -11.99
CA SER A 7 -17.52 14.38 -11.49
C SER A 7 -16.90 14.36 -10.09
N PHE A 8 -17.24 13.36 -9.27
CA PHE A 8 -16.71 13.19 -7.90
C PHE A 8 -15.62 12.11 -7.80
N SER A 9 -15.08 11.66 -8.92
CA SER A 9 -14.00 10.64 -8.94
C SER A 9 -12.60 11.23 -8.75
N GLY A 10 -12.47 12.56 -8.74
CA GLY A 10 -11.22 13.27 -8.51
C GLY A 10 -10.67 13.07 -7.09
N ARG A 11 -9.36 13.25 -6.94
CA ARG A 11 -8.67 13.12 -5.65
C ARG A 11 -7.80 14.34 -5.40
N PHE A 12 -7.82 14.81 -4.16
CA PHE A 12 -6.81 15.75 -3.69
C PHE A 12 -5.49 14.99 -3.50
N VAL A 13 -4.38 15.56 -3.98
CA VAL A 13 -3.04 14.96 -3.85
C VAL A 13 -2.24 15.83 -2.87
N PRO A 14 -1.98 15.35 -1.64
CA PRO A 14 -1.07 15.99 -0.72
C PRO A 14 0.31 16.21 -1.32
N ASP A 15 0.96 17.32 -1.00
CA ASP A 15 2.25 17.69 -1.58
C ASP A 15 3.36 16.68 -1.27
N ALA A 16 3.29 16.03 -0.10
CA ALA A 16 4.16 14.90 0.26
C ALA A 16 4.16 13.77 -0.78
N LEU A 17 3.03 13.54 -1.44
CA LEU A 17 2.86 12.47 -2.43
C LEU A 17 3.31 12.87 -3.84
N ARG A 18 3.79 14.10 -4.01
CA ARG A 18 4.48 14.56 -5.22
C ARG A 18 5.98 14.26 -5.18
N ALA A 19 6.53 13.89 -4.02
CA ALA A 19 7.91 13.42 -3.90
C ALA A 19 8.17 12.27 -4.89
N CYS A 20 9.35 12.29 -5.52
CA CYS A 20 9.75 11.33 -6.56
C CYS A 20 8.73 11.17 -7.73
N ASN A 21 7.90 12.19 -7.99
CA ASN A 21 6.81 12.13 -8.98
C ASN A 21 5.77 11.03 -8.71
N HIS A 22 5.62 10.57 -7.46
CA HIS A 22 4.79 9.40 -7.14
C HIS A 22 3.33 9.56 -7.59
N SER A 23 2.74 10.75 -7.42
CA SER A 23 1.38 11.06 -7.88
C SER A 23 1.15 10.85 -9.37
N ASN A 24 2.20 10.95 -10.19
CA ASN A 24 2.12 10.85 -11.66
C ASN A 24 2.17 9.40 -12.15
N CYS A 25 2.48 8.45 -11.27
CA CYS A 25 2.61 7.02 -11.61
C CYS A 25 1.70 6.13 -10.75
N SER A 26 1.13 6.65 -9.67
CA SER A 26 0.32 5.89 -8.72
C SER A 26 -1.13 5.76 -9.18
N VAL A 27 -1.63 4.53 -9.26
CA VAL A 27 -3.06 4.26 -9.54
C VAL A 27 -4.01 4.86 -8.48
N ILE A 28 -3.49 5.15 -7.28
CA ILE A 28 -4.25 5.78 -6.21
C ILE A 28 -4.46 7.26 -6.50
N TRP A 29 -3.49 7.96 -7.10
CA TRP A 29 -3.49 9.42 -7.21
C TRP A 29 -3.69 9.95 -8.63
N LEU A 30 -3.45 9.11 -9.64
CA LEU A 30 -3.70 9.47 -11.03
C LEU A 30 -5.15 9.93 -11.23
N PRO A 31 -5.39 11.02 -11.99
CA PRO A 31 -6.74 11.48 -12.29
C PRO A 31 -7.58 10.37 -12.92
N VAL A 32 -8.85 10.26 -12.54
CA VAL A 32 -9.77 9.25 -13.09
C VAL A 32 -10.37 9.71 -14.42
N LEU A 33 -10.78 10.97 -14.49
CA LEU A 33 -11.39 11.57 -15.67
C LEU A 33 -10.35 11.68 -16.80
N ASN A 34 -10.71 11.19 -17.98
CA ASN A 34 -9.92 11.28 -19.22
C ASN A 34 -8.46 10.77 -19.14
N ASN A 35 -8.12 9.95 -18.14
CA ASN A 35 -6.78 9.38 -18.00
C ASN A 35 -6.75 7.91 -18.45
N SER A 36 -6.15 7.66 -19.62
CA SER A 36 -6.03 6.31 -20.18
C SER A 36 -5.08 5.42 -19.36
N GLN A 37 -4.05 5.98 -18.73
CA GLN A 37 -3.08 5.25 -17.91
C GLN A 37 -3.74 4.70 -16.64
N TRP A 38 -4.52 5.51 -15.92
CA TRP A 38 -5.29 5.06 -14.76
C TRP A 38 -6.24 3.91 -15.12
N ARG A 39 -6.99 4.06 -16.22
CA ARG A 39 -7.91 3.02 -16.72
C ARG A 39 -7.17 1.72 -17.04
N ARG A 40 -5.99 1.82 -17.68
CA ARG A 40 -5.15 0.68 -18.00
C ARG A 40 -4.68 -0.04 -16.73
N PHE A 41 -4.15 0.67 -15.74
CA PHE A 41 -3.75 0.07 -14.47
C PHE A 41 -4.90 -0.59 -13.73
N ARG A 42 -6.06 0.07 -13.63
CA ARG A 42 -7.25 -0.53 -13.01
C ARG A 42 -7.73 -1.78 -13.74
N LYS A 43 -7.68 -1.79 -15.08
CA LYS A 43 -7.99 -2.98 -15.88
C LYS A 43 -7.02 -4.12 -15.58
N ILE A 44 -5.70 -3.86 -15.56
CA ILE A 44 -4.70 -4.89 -15.24
C ILE A 44 -4.93 -5.46 -13.84
N MET A 45 -5.10 -4.60 -12.84
CA MET A 45 -5.37 -5.00 -11.46
C MET A 45 -6.62 -5.88 -11.37
N ASN A 46 -7.74 -5.43 -11.93
CA ASN A 46 -9.02 -6.14 -11.81
C ASN A 46 -9.10 -7.42 -12.65
N SER A 47 -8.41 -7.49 -13.79
CA SER A 47 -8.50 -8.63 -14.71
C SER A 47 -7.43 -9.69 -14.47
N HIS A 48 -6.23 -9.30 -14.03
CA HIS A 48 -5.06 -10.20 -14.02
C HIS A 48 -4.45 -10.42 -12.64
N ILE A 49 -4.66 -9.52 -11.68
CA ILE A 49 -4.06 -9.63 -10.34
C ILE A 49 -5.12 -10.02 -9.30
N PHE A 50 -6.24 -9.29 -9.28
CA PHE A 50 -7.28 -9.41 -8.27
C PHE A 50 -8.62 -9.92 -8.83
N SER A 51 -8.63 -10.54 -10.02
CA SER A 51 -9.83 -11.21 -10.51
C SER A 51 -10.13 -12.46 -9.68
N GLY A 52 -11.41 -12.82 -9.53
CA GLY A 52 -11.84 -14.02 -8.77
C GLY A 52 -11.05 -15.26 -9.18
N ASN A 53 -11.02 -15.59 -10.48
CA ASN A 53 -10.27 -16.74 -11.00
C ASN A 53 -8.77 -16.71 -10.63
N LYS A 54 -8.13 -15.53 -10.60
CA LYS A 54 -6.73 -15.41 -10.21
C LYS A 54 -6.54 -15.56 -8.71
N LEU A 55 -7.48 -15.06 -7.91
CA LEU A 55 -7.50 -15.27 -6.47
C LEU A 55 -7.73 -16.75 -6.15
N ASP A 56 -8.64 -17.44 -6.83
CA ASP A 56 -8.90 -18.87 -6.60
C ASP A 56 -7.69 -19.73 -6.99
N ALA A 57 -7.10 -19.47 -8.17
CA ALA A 57 -5.87 -20.17 -8.58
C ALA A 57 -4.71 -19.99 -7.58
N ASN A 58 -4.64 -18.84 -6.93
CA ASN A 58 -3.61 -18.50 -5.95
C ASN A 58 -4.05 -18.71 -4.48
N GLU A 59 -5.17 -19.41 -4.24
CA GLU A 59 -5.68 -19.64 -2.89
C GLU A 59 -4.64 -20.32 -1.99
N HIS A 60 -3.97 -21.36 -2.51
CA HIS A 60 -2.93 -22.10 -1.81
C HIS A 60 -1.81 -21.20 -1.26
N LEU A 61 -1.45 -20.13 -1.98
CA LEU A 61 -0.45 -19.15 -1.53
C LEU A 61 -0.96 -18.37 -0.32
N ARG A 62 -2.25 -17.98 -0.32
CA ARG A 62 -2.86 -17.30 0.82
C ARG A 62 -2.94 -18.21 2.04
N THR A 63 -3.43 -19.43 1.85
CA THR A 63 -3.53 -20.44 2.91
C THR A 63 -2.16 -20.69 3.54
N LYS A 64 -1.11 -20.83 2.73
CA LYS A 64 0.27 -20.96 3.22
C LYS A 64 0.69 -19.78 4.10
N LYS A 65 0.40 -18.53 3.70
CA LYS A 65 0.76 -17.34 4.49
C LYS A 65 -0.02 -17.19 5.78
N ILE A 66 -1.27 -17.63 5.80
CA ILE A 66 -2.05 -17.71 7.03
C ILE A 66 -1.50 -18.80 7.96
N GLN A 67 -1.14 -19.96 7.42
CA GLN A 67 -0.51 -21.03 8.22
C GLN A 67 0.82 -20.57 8.83
N GLU A 68 1.70 -19.92 8.05
CA GLU A 68 2.96 -19.33 8.56
C GLU A 68 2.71 -18.32 9.70
N LEU A 69 1.62 -17.56 9.65
CA LEU A 69 1.23 -16.64 10.73
C LEU A 69 0.76 -17.39 11.98
N ILE A 70 -0.05 -18.44 11.81
CA ILE A 70 -0.52 -19.30 12.91
C ILE A 70 0.66 -19.97 13.60
N ASP A 71 1.56 -20.58 12.83
CA ASP A 71 2.75 -21.27 13.35
C ASP A 71 3.66 -20.29 14.13
N TYR A 72 3.83 -19.07 13.63
CA TYR A 72 4.57 -18.01 14.32
C TYR A 72 3.94 -17.64 15.66
N CYS A 73 2.61 -17.48 15.71
CA CYS A 73 1.89 -17.19 16.94
C CYS A 73 1.97 -18.36 17.93
N HIS A 74 1.82 -19.60 17.45
CA HIS A 74 1.92 -20.81 18.27
C HIS A 74 3.29 -20.90 18.94
N LYS A 75 4.36 -20.79 18.15
CA LYS A 75 5.74 -20.84 18.65
C LYS A 75 6.04 -19.74 19.67
N SER A 76 5.53 -18.53 19.43
CA SER A 76 5.66 -17.43 20.41
C SER A 76 4.95 -17.78 21.71
N GLY A 77 3.76 -18.38 21.63
CA GLY A 77 3.01 -18.85 22.79
C GLY A 77 3.72 -19.95 23.59
N GLU A 78 4.30 -20.95 22.91
CA GLU A 78 5.10 -22.01 23.54
C GLU A 78 6.32 -21.44 24.29
N ASN A 79 6.92 -20.37 23.78
CA ASN A 79 8.06 -19.70 24.40
C ASN A 79 7.65 -18.68 25.48
N GLY A 80 6.35 -18.43 25.69
CA GLY A 80 5.87 -17.36 26.58
C GLY A 80 6.19 -15.95 26.09
N GLU A 81 6.44 -15.78 24.79
CA GLU A 81 6.81 -14.51 24.17
C GLU A 81 5.58 -13.72 23.71
N ALA A 82 5.62 -12.40 23.91
CA ALA A 82 4.55 -11.52 23.43
C ALA A 82 4.59 -11.35 21.91
N VAL A 83 3.43 -11.48 21.27
CA VAL A 83 3.29 -11.28 19.82
C VAL A 83 2.96 -9.83 19.49
N ASN A 84 3.82 -9.15 18.72
CA ASN A 84 3.47 -7.87 18.10
C ASN A 84 2.55 -8.09 16.90
N ILE A 85 1.24 -8.04 17.13
CA ILE A 85 0.20 -8.28 16.11
C ILE A 85 0.35 -7.33 14.91
N GLY A 86 0.64 -6.04 15.16
CA GLY A 86 0.80 -5.06 14.08
C GLY A 86 1.99 -5.37 13.16
N ARG A 87 3.11 -5.88 13.70
CA ARG A 87 4.26 -6.34 12.89
C ARG A 87 3.92 -7.64 12.15
N ALA A 88 3.30 -8.60 12.84
CA ALA A 88 2.92 -9.89 12.26
C ALA A 88 1.94 -9.72 11.10
N ALA A 89 0.87 -8.95 11.29
CA ALA A 89 -0.13 -8.66 10.27
C ALA A 89 0.49 -7.94 9.05
N PHE A 90 1.31 -6.92 9.28
CA PHE A 90 1.98 -6.20 8.19
C PHE A 90 2.87 -7.13 7.35
N ARG A 91 3.71 -7.94 8.02
CA ARG A 91 4.58 -8.92 7.36
C ARG A 91 3.78 -9.91 6.51
N THR A 92 2.71 -10.46 7.09
CA THR A 92 1.84 -11.43 6.39
C THR A 92 1.17 -10.78 5.19
N SER A 93 0.60 -9.58 5.33
CA SER A 93 -0.03 -8.85 4.21
C SER A 93 0.96 -8.50 3.11
N LEU A 94 2.17 -8.06 3.47
CA LEU A 94 3.21 -7.72 2.50
C LEU A 94 3.65 -8.95 1.71
N ASN A 95 3.92 -10.06 2.39
CA ASN A 95 4.30 -11.31 1.74
C ASN A 95 3.15 -11.89 0.90
N LEU A 96 1.89 -11.71 1.32
CA LEU A 96 0.72 -12.10 0.52
C LEU A 96 0.64 -11.32 -0.79
N LEU A 97 0.75 -10.00 -0.73
CA LEU A 97 0.74 -9.12 -1.89
C LEU A 97 1.91 -9.42 -2.82
N SER A 98 3.12 -9.51 -2.28
CA SER A 98 4.31 -9.75 -3.09
C SER A 98 4.30 -11.11 -3.76
N ASN A 99 3.78 -12.13 -3.07
CA ASN A 99 3.67 -13.46 -3.65
C ASN A 99 2.58 -13.50 -4.74
N THR A 100 1.47 -12.79 -4.55
CA THR A 100 0.42 -12.67 -5.57
C THR A 100 0.92 -11.96 -6.84
N ILE A 101 1.77 -10.93 -6.70
CA ILE A 101 2.22 -10.11 -7.83
C ILE A 101 3.50 -10.65 -8.49
N PHE A 102 4.45 -11.13 -7.68
CA PHE A 102 5.81 -11.50 -8.12
C PHE A 102 6.19 -12.95 -7.82
N SER A 103 5.27 -13.75 -7.26
CA SER A 103 5.52 -15.13 -6.82
C SER A 103 6.70 -15.27 -5.84
N LYS A 104 7.02 -14.20 -5.10
CA LYS A 104 8.11 -14.13 -4.12
C LYS A 104 7.67 -13.45 -2.84
N ASN A 105 8.25 -13.87 -1.71
CA ASN A 105 8.11 -13.16 -0.45
C ASN A 105 9.11 -11.99 -0.45
N LEU A 106 8.63 -10.76 -0.18
CA LEU A 106 9.51 -9.60 -0.07
C LEU A 106 10.25 -9.54 1.27
N THR A 107 9.72 -10.22 2.28
CA THR A 107 10.30 -10.23 3.61
C THR A 107 10.51 -11.66 4.08
N ASP A 108 11.68 -11.89 4.68
CA ASP A 108 11.98 -13.13 5.37
C ASP A 108 11.28 -13.07 6.75
N PRO A 109 10.51 -14.11 7.13
CA PRO A 109 10.00 -14.25 8.48
C PRO A 109 11.05 -14.09 9.60
N PHE A 110 12.32 -14.38 9.29
CA PHE A 110 13.43 -14.39 10.26
C PHE A 110 14.40 -13.22 10.10
N SER A 111 14.10 -12.23 9.25
CA SER A 111 14.93 -11.03 9.12
C SER A 111 14.18 -9.74 9.46
N ASP A 112 14.95 -8.70 9.77
CA ASP A 112 14.41 -7.38 10.10
C ASP A 112 13.92 -6.57 8.90
N SER A 113 14.03 -7.10 7.66
CA SER A 113 13.57 -6.39 6.46
C SER A 113 12.07 -6.06 6.50
N SER A 114 11.26 -6.90 7.17
CA SER A 114 9.84 -6.62 7.40
C SER A 114 9.59 -5.41 8.32
N LYS A 115 10.49 -5.17 9.28
CA LYS A 115 10.40 -4.05 10.21
C LYS A 115 10.78 -2.76 9.49
N GLU A 116 11.92 -2.74 8.80
CA GLU A 116 12.38 -1.58 8.03
C GLU A 116 11.35 -1.15 6.98
N PHE A 117 10.79 -2.11 6.24
CA PHE A 117 9.76 -1.82 5.24
C PHE A 117 8.47 -1.28 5.89
N LYS A 118 8.08 -1.83 7.06
CA LYS A 118 6.93 -1.32 7.83
C LYS A 118 7.16 0.11 8.28
N GLU A 119 8.33 0.41 8.83
CA GLU A 119 8.70 1.74 9.30
C GLU A 119 8.72 2.73 8.14
N LEU A 120 9.26 2.34 6.99
CA LEU A 120 9.23 3.17 5.78
C LEU A 120 7.80 3.49 5.33
N VAL A 121 6.95 2.47 5.20
CA VAL A 121 5.54 2.67 4.81
C VAL A 121 4.80 3.53 5.85
N TRP A 122 5.07 3.31 7.14
CA TRP A 122 4.50 4.12 8.22
C TRP A 122 4.92 5.59 8.10
N ASN A 123 6.21 5.87 7.88
CA ASN A 123 6.72 7.23 7.72
C ASN A 123 6.08 7.93 6.51
N ILE A 124 5.91 7.22 5.38
CA ILE A 124 5.19 7.75 4.22
C ILE A 124 3.74 8.11 4.60
N MET A 125 3.04 7.25 5.35
CA MET A 125 1.68 7.52 5.79
C MET A 125 1.58 8.70 6.77
N VAL A 126 2.57 8.85 7.65
CA VAL A 126 2.67 10.00 8.56
C VAL A 126 2.85 11.28 7.77
N GLU A 127 3.81 11.34 6.85
CA GLU A 127 4.05 12.55 6.05
C GLU A 127 2.87 12.87 5.11
N ALA A 128 2.21 11.85 4.55
CA ALA A 128 1.03 12.04 3.71
C ALA A 128 -0.21 12.51 4.49
N GLY A 129 -0.33 12.14 5.77
CA GLY A 129 -1.46 12.49 6.63
C GLY A 129 -1.26 13.76 7.47
N LYS A 130 -0.01 14.21 7.62
CA LYS A 130 0.34 15.41 8.37
C LYS A 130 -0.10 16.66 7.61
N PRO A 131 -0.73 17.65 8.26
CA PRO A 131 -1.02 18.92 7.61
C PRO A 131 0.25 19.58 7.07
N ASN A 132 0.23 19.92 5.78
CA ASN A 132 1.29 20.68 5.11
C ASN A 132 0.74 22.03 4.66
N LEU A 133 1.37 23.12 5.05
CA LEU A 133 0.98 24.48 4.67
C LEU A 133 0.93 24.67 3.15
N VAL A 134 1.80 24.00 2.40
CA VAL A 134 1.82 24.06 0.93
C VAL A 134 0.49 23.59 0.31
N ASP A 135 -0.19 22.64 0.97
CA ASP A 135 -1.48 22.10 0.50
C ASP A 135 -2.65 23.09 0.65
N TYR A 136 -2.49 24.11 1.50
CA TYR A 136 -3.51 25.14 1.76
C TYR A 136 -3.15 26.51 1.19
N PHE A 137 -1.85 26.80 1.05
CA PHE A 137 -1.31 28.08 0.60
C PHE A 137 -0.40 27.88 -0.61
N PRO A 138 -0.94 27.89 -1.84
CA PRO A 138 -0.20 27.52 -3.05
C PRO A 138 1.08 28.33 -3.32
N PHE A 139 1.15 29.56 -2.82
CA PHE A 139 2.34 30.41 -2.97
C PHE A 139 3.56 29.87 -2.18
N LEU A 140 3.36 29.00 -1.19
CA LEU A 140 4.44 28.38 -0.41
C LEU A 140 5.13 27.22 -1.14
N HIS A 141 4.57 26.71 -2.24
CA HIS A 141 5.11 25.55 -2.96
C HIS A 141 6.56 25.73 -3.44
N LYS A 142 7.03 26.95 -3.68
CA LYS A 142 8.41 27.20 -4.12
C LYS A 142 9.44 27.13 -2.99
N ILE A 143 9.00 27.27 -1.74
CA ILE A 143 9.88 27.40 -0.58
C ILE A 143 9.89 26.10 0.24
N ASP A 144 8.79 25.34 0.21
CA ASP A 144 8.59 24.12 1.01
C ASP A 144 9.01 24.32 2.48
N PRO A 145 8.28 25.15 3.24
CA PRO A 145 8.68 25.53 4.58
C PRO A 145 8.74 24.36 5.58
N GLN A 146 8.13 23.22 5.24
CA GLN A 146 8.13 22.01 6.06
C GLN A 146 9.13 20.95 5.55
N GLY A 147 9.79 21.18 4.41
CA GLY A 147 10.80 20.28 3.85
C GLY A 147 10.27 18.87 3.59
N VAL A 148 9.01 18.75 3.14
CA VAL A 148 8.34 17.46 2.98
C VAL A 148 8.74 16.79 1.67
N ARG A 149 9.27 17.54 0.70
CA ARG A 149 9.66 17.05 -0.64
C ARG A 149 11.13 16.79 -0.83
#